data_AF-A0A2H0AFK0-F1
#
_entry.id   AF-A0A2H0AFK0-F1
#
_cell.length_a   1.000
_cell.length_b   1.000
_cell.length_c   1.000
_cell.angle_alpha   90.00
_cell.angle_beta   90.00
_cell.angle_gamma   90.00
#
_symmetry.space_group_name_H-M   'P 1'
#
loop_
_entity.id
_entity.type
_entity.pdbx_description
1 polymer ?
#
loop_
_entity_poly.entity_id
_entity_poly.type
_entity_poly.pdbx_seq_one_letter_code
_entity_poly.pdbx_strand_id
1 'polypeptide(L)'
;MPVALSDFHPLDLADQALVSDYLRRFPPEISEHTFTNLFAWRAARPLWLAAALDALVFASAAPGHPAVPAILFGPPVGPASVVGIL
;
A
#
# COMPACT_ATOMS: atom_id res chain seq x y z
N MET A 1 13.25 -5.64 8.80
CA MET A 1 13.49 -6.19 7.46
C MET A 1 12.90 -5.21 6.46
N PRO A 2 13.65 -4.76 5.44
CA PRO A 2 13.09 -3.91 4.38
C PRO A 2 12.02 -4.69 3.59
N VAL A 3 11.00 -3.99 3.10
CA VAL A 3 10.01 -4.56 2.15
C VAL A 3 10.74 -4.81 0.83
N ALA A 4 10.69 -6.04 0.31
CA ALA A 4 11.22 -6.37 -1.00
C ALA A 4 10.16 -6.19 -2.10
N LEU A 5 10.60 -5.96 -3.34
CA LEU A 5 9.67 -5.89 -4.49
C LEU A 5 8.84 -7.17 -4.68
N SER A 6 9.36 -8.32 -4.26
CA SER A 6 8.65 -9.61 -4.29
C SER A 6 7.52 -9.74 -3.28
N ASP A 7 7.46 -8.87 -2.28
CA ASP A 7 6.44 -8.90 -1.22
C ASP A 7 5.17 -8.16 -1.66
N PHE A 8 5.20 -7.47 -2.81
CA PHE A 8 4.07 -6.73 -3.34
C PHE A 8 3.16 -7.60 -4.18
N HIS A 9 1.86 -7.53 -3.91
CA HIS A 9 0.81 -8.07 -4.77
C HIS A 9 -0.22 -6.98 -5.13
N PRO A 10 -0.97 -7.11 -6.23
CA PRO A 10 -2.03 -6.17 -6.56
C PRO A 10 -3.08 -6.13 -5.45
N LEU A 11 -3.48 -4.93 -5.03
CA LEU A 11 -4.52 -4.75 -4.01
C LEU A 11 -5.84 -5.38 -4.48
N ASP A 12 -6.42 -6.26 -3.68
CA ASP A 12 -7.67 -6.98 -3.99
C ASP A 12 -8.70 -6.91 -2.84
N LEU A 13 -9.92 -7.42 -3.07
CA LEU A 13 -10.99 -7.50 -2.07
C LEU A 13 -10.59 -8.37 -0.90
N ALA A 14 -9.79 -9.42 -1.14
CA ALA A 14 -9.28 -10.29 -0.09
C ALA A 14 -8.46 -9.54 0.97
N ASP A 15 -7.87 -8.41 0.61
CA ASP A 15 -7.05 -7.58 1.52
C ASP A 15 -7.89 -6.68 2.44
N GLN A 16 -9.21 -6.62 2.25
CA GLN A 16 -10.07 -5.69 3.00
C GLN A 16 -9.91 -5.82 4.51
N ALA A 17 -9.91 -7.05 5.02
CA ALA A 17 -9.81 -7.30 6.45
C ALA A 17 -8.46 -6.86 7.02
N LEU A 18 -7.38 -7.18 6.29
CA LEU A 18 -6.01 -6.82 6.67
C LEU A 18 -5.84 -5.30 6.68
N VAL A 19 -6.17 -4.63 5.58
CA VAL A 19 -6.01 -3.18 5.43
C VAL A 19 -6.85 -2.43 6.46
N SER A 20 -8.10 -2.85 6.68
CA SER A 20 -8.98 -2.21 7.66
C SER A 20 -8.48 -2.39 9.09
N ASP A 21 -7.89 -3.54 9.44
CA ASP A 21 -7.32 -3.73 10.77
C ASP A 21 -6.12 -2.81 11.01
N TYR A 22 -5.23 -2.68 10.04
CA TYR A 22 -4.08 -1.78 10.12
C TYR A 22 -4.48 -0.31 10.18
N LEU A 23 -5.39 0.14 9.30
CA LEU A 23 -5.89 1.52 9.33
C LEU A 23 -6.67 1.84 10.62
N ARG A 24 -7.24 0.84 11.29
CA ARG A 24 -7.87 1.02 12.61
C ARG A 24 -6.83 1.14 13.73
N ARG A 25 -5.75 0.37 13.67
CA ARG A 25 -4.65 0.41 14.66
C ARG A 25 -3.77 1.65 14.49
N PHE A 26 -3.58 2.08 13.24
CA PHE A 26 -2.77 3.21 12.84
C PHE A 26 -3.63 4.14 11.96
N PRO A 27 -4.55 4.90 12.58
CA PRO A 27 -5.47 5.77 11.85
C PRO A 27 -4.69 6.80 11.03
N PRO A 28 -4.96 6.91 9.72
CA PRO A 28 -4.31 7.88 8.86
C PRO A 28 -4.72 9.30 9.25
N GLU A 29 -3.82 10.27 9.05
CA GLU A 29 -4.11 11.68 9.30
C GLU A 29 -5.06 12.30 8.25
N ILE A 30 -5.22 11.65 7.10
CA ILE A 30 -6.12 12.07 6.02
C ILE A 30 -7.33 11.13 5.89
N SER A 31 -8.51 11.70 5.68
CA SER A 31 -9.78 10.95 5.53
C SER A 31 -9.84 10.10 4.26
N GLU A 32 -8.94 10.34 3.31
CA GLU A 32 -8.93 9.65 2.03
C GLU A 32 -8.27 8.27 2.09
N HIS A 33 -7.52 7.95 3.15
CA HIS A 33 -6.80 6.68 3.26
C HIS A 33 -7.68 5.60 3.91
N THR A 34 -8.79 5.26 3.25
CA THR A 34 -9.67 4.14 3.62
C THR A 34 -9.48 2.98 2.64
N PHE A 35 -9.80 1.75 3.06
CA PHE A 35 -9.80 0.61 2.13
C PHE A 35 -10.65 0.88 0.89
N THR A 36 -11.85 1.45 1.07
CA THR A 36 -12.77 1.76 -0.02
C THR A 36 -12.14 2.69 -1.05
N ASN A 37 -11.45 3.75 -0.61
CA ASN A 37 -10.81 4.70 -1.51
C ASN A 37 -9.62 4.07 -2.23
N LEU A 38 -8.74 3.35 -1.52
CA LEU A 38 -7.62 2.63 -2.10
C LEU A 38 -8.12 1.63 -3.17
N PHE A 39 -9.13 0.83 -2.83
CA PHE A 39 -9.71 -0.15 -3.73
C PHE A 39 -10.37 0.49 -4.96
N ALA A 40 -11.08 1.61 -4.79
CA ALA A 40 -11.69 2.34 -5.89
C ALA A 40 -10.64 2.97 -6.82
N TRP A 41 -9.57 3.55 -6.26
CA TRP A 41 -8.52 4.20 -7.04
C TRP A 41 -7.69 3.24 -7.87
N ARG A 42 -7.62 1.94 -7.50
CA ARG A 42 -6.94 0.89 -8.28
C ARG A 42 -7.29 0.94 -9.78
N ALA A 43 -8.55 1.25 -10.11
CA ALA A 43 -9.03 1.27 -11.50
C ALA A 43 -8.31 2.31 -12.37
N ALA A 44 -7.96 3.47 -11.80
CA ALA A 44 -7.26 4.53 -12.51
C ALA A 44 -5.74 4.51 -12.25
N ARG A 45 -5.32 3.94 -11.11
CA ARG A 45 -3.94 3.90 -10.65
C ARG A 45 -3.70 2.52 -10.04
N PRO A 46 -3.09 1.56 -10.76
CA PRO A 46 -2.81 0.23 -10.22
C PRO A 46 -2.09 0.34 -8.88
N LEU A 47 -2.73 -0.16 -7.83
CA LEU A 47 -2.20 -0.15 -6.47
C LEU A 47 -1.75 -1.56 -6.09
N TRP A 48 -0.61 -1.60 -5.43
CA TRP A 48 0.04 -2.78 -4.90
C TRP A 48 0.16 -2.64 -3.39
N LEU A 49 0.09 -3.76 -2.70
CA LEU A 49 0.15 -3.89 -1.25
C LEU A 49 1.31 -4.80 -0.89
N ALA A 50 2.07 -4.42 0.13
CA ALA A 50 2.99 -5.32 0.82
C ALA A 50 2.81 -5.17 2.34
N ALA A 51 2.87 -6.30 3.05
CA ALA A 51 2.91 -6.33 4.50
C ALA A 51 4.33 -6.69 4.94
N ALA A 52 4.93 -5.86 5.80
CA ALA A 52 6.23 -6.18 6.40
C ALA A 52 6.22 -5.82 7.89
N LEU A 53 6.55 -6.83 8.71
CA LEU A 53 6.55 -6.72 10.17
C LEU A 53 5.20 -6.17 10.66
N ASP A 54 5.20 -4.95 11.21
CA ASP A 54 4.03 -4.26 11.77
C ASP A 54 3.57 -3.09 10.89
N ALA A 55 3.90 -3.08 9.60
CA ALA A 55 3.43 -2.04 8.68
C ALA A 55 2.84 -2.57 7.38
N LEU A 56 1.88 -1.81 6.84
CA LEU A 56 1.42 -1.93 5.46
C LEU A 56 2.02 -0.83 4.61
N VAL A 57 2.46 -1.22 3.41
CA VAL A 57 2.99 -0.31 2.40
C VAL A 57 2.14 -0.41 1.14
N PHE A 58 1.74 0.75 0.63
CA PHE A 58 1.05 0.87 -0.64
C PHE A 58 2.02 1.43 -1.68
N ALA A 59 2.00 0.86 -2.87
CA ALA A 59 2.76 1.37 -4.01
C ALA A 59 1.86 1.50 -5.24
N SER A 60 2.11 2.50 -6.06
CA SER A 60 1.53 2.61 -7.39
C SER A 60 2.56 2.20 -8.45
N ALA A 61 2.04 1.79 -9.60
CA ALA A 61 2.88 1.51 -10.75
C ALA A 61 3.47 2.79 -11.36
N ALA A 62 4.68 2.67 -11.93
CA ALA A 62 5.26 3.76 -12.72
C ALA A 62 4.42 4.05 -13.98
N PRO A 63 4.36 5.31 -14.43
CA PRO A 63 3.80 5.63 -15.74
C PRO A 63 4.42 4.75 -16.85
N GLY A 64 3.56 4.10 -17.64
CA GLY A 64 3.98 3.20 -18.73
C GLY A 64 4.36 1.78 -18.30
N HIS A 65 4.42 1.46 -17.01
CA HIS A 65 4.80 0.13 -16.50
C HIS A 65 3.82 -0.37 -15.42
N PRO A 66 2.54 -0.61 -15.74
CA PRO A 66 1.48 -0.91 -14.78
C PRO A 66 1.70 -2.21 -13.97
N ALA A 67 2.58 -3.10 -14.45
CA ALA A 67 2.86 -4.40 -13.85
C ALA A 67 3.95 -4.37 -12.77
N VAL A 68 4.60 -3.22 -12.53
CA VAL A 68 5.71 -3.11 -11.58
C VAL A 68 5.42 -2.00 -10.56
N PRO A 69 5.36 -2.30 -9.25
CA PRO A 69 5.29 -1.29 -8.22
C PRO A 69 6.58 -0.47 -8.23
N ALA A 70 6.46 0.85 -8.34
CA ALA A 70 7.61 1.72 -8.52
C ALA A 70 7.57 2.98 -7.65
N ILE A 71 6.38 3.43 -7.22
CA ILE A 71 6.23 4.69 -6.50
C ILE A 71 5.47 4.42 -5.20
N LEU A 72 6.01 4.89 -4.08
CA LEU A 72 5.33 4.81 -2.79
C LEU A 72 4.04 5.63 -2.79
N PHE A 73 2.95 5.04 -2.32
CA PHE A 73 1.65 5.70 -2.20
C PHE A 73 1.38 6.11 -0.75
N GLY A 74 2.02 7.21 -0.33
CA GLY A 74 1.92 7.75 1.03
C GLY A 74 2.82 7.05 2.05
N PRO A 75 2.80 7.46 3.32
CA PRO A 75 3.61 6.83 4.35
C PRO A 75 3.13 5.39 4.64
N PRO A 76 4.00 4.52 5.18
CA PRO A 76 3.57 3.22 5.71
C PRO A 76 2.51 3.38 6.79
N VAL A 77 1.56 2.44 6.82
CA VAL A 77 0.58 2.33 7.89
C VAL A 77 1.18 1.42 8.98
N GLY A 78 1.84 2.01 9.97
CA GLY A 78 2.53 1.29 11.05
C GLY A 78 3.90 1.91 11.39
N PRO A 79 4.66 1.37 12.36
CA PRO A 79 5.92 1.96 12.85
C PRO A 79 7.10 1.80 11.88
N ALA A 80 6.90 1.30 10.66
CA ALA A 80 7.99 1.14 9.70
C ALA A 80 8.37 2.48 9.05
N SER A 81 9.67 2.74 8.93
CA SER A 81 10.22 3.77 8.05
C SER A 81 10.66 3.10 6.75
N VAL A 82 10.17 3.60 5.61
CA VAL A 82 10.64 3.16 4.28
C VAL A 82 12.03 3.75 4.05
N VAL A 83 13.04 2.89 3.92
CA VAL A 83 14.41 3.28 3.59
C VAL A 83 14.63 3.02 2.10
N GLY A 84 14.48 4.07 1.29
CA GLY A 84 14.77 4.06 -0.15
C GLY A 84 13.76 3.28 -0.99
N ILE A 85 13.06 3.99 -1.87
CA ILE A 85 12.41 3.38 -3.04
C ILE A 85 13.00 4.11 -4.24
N LEU A 86 13.54 3.32 -5.17
CA LEU A 86 14.30 3.74 -6.35
C LEU A 86 13.56 4.76 -7.21
#